data_AF-A0A1F4Y497-F1
#
_entry.id   AF-A0A1F4Y497-F1
#
_cell.length_a   1.000
_cell.length_b   1.000
_cell.length_c   1.000
_cell.angle_alpha   90.00
_cell.angle_beta   90.00
_cell.angle_gamma   90.00
#
_symmetry.space_group_name_H-M   'P 1'
#
loop_
_entity.id
_entity.type
_entity.pdbx_description
1 polymer ?
#
loop_
_entity_poly.entity_id
_entity_poly.type
_entity_poly.pdbx_seq_one_letter_code
_entity_poly.pdbx_strand_id
1 'polypeptide(L)' 'MKLSKVMHVGSVVAGLIGVVSFLVAVFGGADNSVFGVTKIDALLCAGILILIATWLQIATIHHMMLEKRGEII' A
#
# COMPACT_ATOMS: atom_id res chain seq x y z
N MET A 1 13.07 -8.47 -23.65
CA MET A 1 11.66 -8.84 -23.35
C MET A 1 10.77 -7.63 -23.64
N LYS A 2 9.47 -7.81 -23.92
CA LYS A 2 8.53 -6.67 -24.06
C LYS A 2 8.58 -5.80 -22.79
N LEU A 3 8.49 -4.47 -22.95
CA LEU A 3 8.56 -3.51 -21.85
C LEU A 3 7.57 -3.85 -20.72
N SER A 4 6.36 -4.28 -21.07
CA SER A 4 5.34 -4.72 -20.12
C SER A 4 5.79 -5.86 -19.20
N LYS A 5 6.57 -6.81 -19.73
CA LYS A 5 7.09 -7.95 -18.95
C LYS A 5 8.18 -7.50 -17.97
N VAL A 6 9.02 -6.55 -18.38
CA VAL A 6 10.05 -5.96 -17.51
C VAL A 6 9.40 -5.16 -16.38
N MET A 7 8.40 -4.33 -16.70
CA MET A 7 7.65 -3.59 -15.68
C MET A 7 6.92 -4.52 -14.71
N HIS A 8 6.30 -5.59 -15.20
CA HIS A 8 5.64 -6.57 -14.34
C HIS A 8 6.63 -7.20 -13.36
N VAL A 9 7.74 -7.76 -13.85
CA VAL A 9 8.76 -8.36 -12.99
C VAL A 9 9.35 -7.33 -12.02
N GLY A 10 9.64 -6.11 -12.49
CA GLY A 10 10.12 -5.02 -11.64
C GLY A 10 9.14 -4.69 -10.51
N SER A 11 7.84 -4.65 -10.79
CA SER A 11 6.82 -4.37 -9.77
C SER A 11 6.74 -5.46 -8.70
N VAL A 12 6.86 -6.74 -9.09
CA VAL A 12 6.87 -7.87 -8.16
C VAL A 12 8.10 -7.83 -7.26
N VAL A 13 9.29 -7.59 -7.84
CA VAL A 13 10.54 -7.51 -7.06
C VAL A 13 10.51 -6.31 -6.11
N ALA A 14 10.07 -5.14 -6.57
CA ALA A 14 9.93 -3.95 -5.73
C ALA A 14 8.94 -4.18 -4.57
N GLY A 15 7.81 -4.84 -4.86
CA GLY A 15 6.83 -5.21 -3.83
C GLY A 15 7.41 -6.14 -2.78
N LEU A 16 8.15 -7.18 -3.20
CA LEU A 16 8.81 -8.11 -2.28
C LEU A 16 9.84 -7.40 -1.39
N ILE A 17 10.68 -6.55 -1.97
CA ILE A 17 11.67 -5.75 -1.23
C ILE A 17 10.96 -4.84 -0.22
N GLY A 18 9.84 -4.23 -0.60
CA GLY A 18 9.03 -3.40 0.30
C GLY A 18 8.51 -4.18 1.50
N VAL A 19 7.94 -5.37 1.29
CA VAL A 19 7.44 -6.24 2.37
C VAL A 19 8.57 -6.64 3.33
N VAL A 20 9.71 -7.08 2.81
CA VAL A 20 10.87 -7.47 3.64
C VAL A 20 11.39 -6.28 4.43
N SER A 21 11.54 -5.11 3.79
CA SER A 21 12.02 -3.88 4.44
C SER A 21 11.09 -3.45 5.57
N PHE A 22 9.77 -3.53 5.36
CA PHE A 22 8.78 -3.24 6.41
C PHE A 22 8.92 -4.21 7.59
N LEU A 23 9.00 -5.51 7.34
CA LEU A 23 9.16 -6.51 8.42
C LEU A 23 10.44 -6.26 9.22
N VAL A 24 11.55 -5.94 8.56
CA VAL A 24 12.81 -5.63 9.25
C VAL A 24 12.69 -4.33 10.05
N ALA A 25 12.08 -3.27 9.51
CA ALA A 25 11.88 -2.01 10.24
C ALA A 25 10.99 -2.17 11.49
N VAL A 26 10.00 -3.07 11.42
CA VAL A 26 9.07 -3.30 12.53
C VAL A 26 9.63 -4.26 13.59
N PHE A 27 10.32 -5.33 13.17
CA PHE A 27 10.72 -6.44 14.05
C PHE A 27 12.24 -6.60 14.26
N GLY A 28 13.09 -5.80 13.61
CA GLY A 28 14.54 -6.05 13.44
C GLY A 28 15.49 -5.72 14.60
N GLY A 29 15.04 -5.33 15.79
CA GLY A 29 15.93 -5.11 16.95
C GLY A 29 16.57 -3.71 17.05
N ALA A 30 17.58 -3.54 17.91
CA ALA A 30 17.96 -2.32 18.64
C ALA A 30 17.93 -0.96 17.89
N ASP A 31 18.32 -0.91 16.62
CA ASP A 31 18.37 0.35 15.85
C ASP A 31 17.11 0.62 14.99
N ASN A 32 16.18 -0.35 14.87
CA ASN A 32 14.88 -0.35 14.16
C ASN A 32 14.75 0.64 12.98
N SER A 33 15.74 0.68 12.08
CA SER A 33 15.74 1.56 10.92
C SER A 33 16.20 0.82 9.68
N VAL A 34 15.48 0.98 8.58
CA VAL A 34 15.79 0.40 7.26
C VAL A 34 15.82 1.54 6.26
N PHE A 35 16.98 1.79 5.64
CA PHE A 35 17.20 2.93 4.74
C PHE A 35 16.83 4.30 5.36
N GLY A 36 17.00 4.45 6.67
CA GLY A 36 16.66 5.67 7.41
C GLY A 36 15.18 5.78 7.83
N VAL A 37 14.35 4.80 7.47
CA VAL A 37 12.94 4.73 7.90
C VAL A 37 12.84 3.99 9.23
N THR A 38 12.35 4.67 10.26
CA THR A 38 12.19 4.07 11.59
C THR A 38 10.91 3.24 11.69
N LYS A 39 10.79 2.45 12.75
CA LYS A 39 9.55 1.75 13.11
C LYS A 39 8.33 2.67 13.14
N ILE A 40 8.45 3.86 13.72
CA ILE A 40 7.35 4.80 13.87
C ILE A 40 6.91 5.31 12.50
N ASP A 41 7.87 5.66 11.63
CA ASP A 41 7.58 6.07 10.25
C ASP A 41 6.85 4.97 9.48
N ALA A 42 7.32 3.72 9.60
CA ALA A 42 6.71 2.56 8.94
C ALA A 42 5.27 2.32 9.41
N LEU A 43 5.01 2.37 10.72
CA LEU A 43 3.66 2.16 11.29
C LEU A 43 2.70 3.29 10.92
N LEU A 44 3.14 4.54 10.98
CA LEU A 44 2.32 5.69 10.59
C LEU A 44 1.97 5.64 9.10
N CYS A 45 2.94 5.31 8.24
CA CYS A 45 2.70 5.14 6.82
C CYS A 45 1.66 4.03 6.56
N ALA A 46 1.81 2.87 7.21
CA ALA A 46 0.85 1.78 7.09
C ALA A 46 -0.55 2.20 7.56
N GLY A 47 -0.66 2.91 8.68
CA GLY A 47 -1.94 3.44 9.19
C GLY A 47 -2.63 4.37 8.19
N ILE A 48 -1.88 5.31 7.60
CA ILE A 48 -2.41 6.24 6.58
C ILE A 48 -2.88 5.47 5.34
N LEU A 49 -2.11 4.49 4.86
CA LEU A 49 -2.48 3.68 3.70
C LEU A 49 -3.76 2.86 3.96
N ILE A 50 -3.93 2.34 5.17
CA ILE A 50 -5.16 1.62 5.57
C ILE A 50 -6.36 2.56 5.57
N LEU A 51 -6.22 3.79 6.09
CA LEU A 51 -7.30 4.78 6.07
C LEU A 51 -7.69 5.15 4.64
N ILE A 52 -6.70 5.39 3.77
CA ILE A 52 -6.94 5.68 2.35
C ILE A 52 -7.65 4.51 1.67
N ALA A 53 -7.18 3.27 1.88
CA ALA A 53 -7.79 2.08 1.30
C ALA A 53 -9.24 1.89 1.76
N THR A 54 -9.50 2.11 3.05
CA THR A 54 -10.84 2.04 3.63
C THR A 54 -11.76 3.10 3.03
N TRP A 55 -11.30 4.35 2.96
CA TRP A 55 -12.07 5.45 2.38
C TRP A 55 -12.39 5.22 0.90
N LEU A 56 -11.40 4.76 0.12
CA LEU A 56 -11.59 4.44 -1.29
C LEU A 56 -12.60 3.30 -1.47
N GLN A 57 -12.54 2.27 -0.63
CA GLN A 57 -13.50 1.17 -0.68
C GLN A 57 -14.92 1.63 -0.33
N ILE A 58 -15.09 2.50 0.67
CA ILE A 58 -16.39 3.07 1.02
C ILE A 58 -16.92 3.93 -0.15
N ALA A 59 -16.07 4.78 -0.73
CA ALA A 59 -16.44 5.63 -1.86
C ALA A 59 -16.88 4.81 -3.08
N THR A 60 -16.16 3.74 -3.41
CA THR A 60 -16.54 2.85 -4.53
C THR A 60 -17.87 2.14 -4.28
N ILE A 61 -18.10 1.64 -3.05
CA ILE A 61 -19.39 1.04 -2.67
C ILE A 61 -20.52 2.08 -2.77
N HIS A 62 -20.29 3.30 -2.29
CA HIS A 62 -21.26 4.38 -2.35
C HIS A 62 -21.61 4.73 -3.81
N HIS A 63 -20.61 4.88 -4.68
CA HIS A 63 -20.83 5.17 -6.10
C HIS A 63 -21.63 4.06 -6.80
N MET A 64 -21.26 2.79 -6.57
CA MET A 64 -22.00 1.64 -7.11
C MET A 64 -23.44 1.57 -6.60
N MET A 65 -23.71 2.04 -5.38
CA MET A 65 -25.07 2.08 -4.83
C MET A 65 -25.93 3.14 -5.52
N LEU A 66 -25.35 4.31 -5.81
CA LEU A 66 -26.02 5.42 -6.49
C LEU A 66 -26.33 5.06 -7.95
N GLU A 67 -25.37 4.46 -8.66
CA GLU A 67 -25.59 3.93 -10.02
C GLU A 67 -26.73 2.91 -10.08
N LYS A 68 -26.82 1.99 -9.11
CA LYS A 68 -27.92 1.00 -9.03
C LYS A 68 -29.29 1.64 -8.76
N ARG A 69 -29.33 2.79 -8.11
CA ARG A 69 -30.57 3.54 -7.82
C ARG A 69 -30.99 4.47 -8.95
N GLY A 70 -30.20 4.55 -10.03
CA GLY A 70 -30.41 5.53 -11.10
C GLY A 70 -30.10 6.96 -10.67
N GLU A 71 -29.42 7.14 -9.53
CA GLU A 71 -28.93 8.42 -9.06
C GLU A 71 -27.60 8.69 -9.78
N ILE A 72 -27.62 9.60 -10.76
CA ILE A 72 -26.41 10.08 -11.43
C ILE A 72 -25.79 11.14 -10.53
N ILE A 73 -24.54 10.92 -10.12
CA ILE A 73 -23.74 11.87 -9.33
C ILE A 73 -23.09 12.89 -10.26
#